data_AF-A0A7V4B0V5-F1
#
_entry.id   AF-A0A7V4B0V5-F1
#
_cell.length_a   1.000
_cell.length_b   1.000
_cell.length_c   1.000
_cell.angle_alpha   90.00
_cell.angle_beta   90.00
_cell.angle_gamma   90.00
#
_symmetry.space_group_name_H-M   'P 1'
#
loop_
_entity.id
_entity.type
_entity.pdbx_description
1 polymer ?
#
loop_
_entity_poly.entity_id
_entity_poly.type
_entity_poly.pdbx_seq_one_letter_code
_entity_poly.pdbx_strand_id
1 'polypeptide(L)' 'DAEVMCVIKTRAERFEALRRAIANAHPYEVPEIIALPIAAGHKPYLDWIDDCVS' A
#
# COMPACT_ATOMS: atom_id res chain seq x y z
N ASP A 1 19.91 -12.65 -2.93
CA ASP A 1 19.94 -11.19 -2.73
C ASP A 1 19.38 -10.80 -1.39
N ALA A 2 19.76 -9.64 -0.89
CA ALA A 2 19.19 -9.06 0.33
C ALA A 2 18.07 -8.10 -0.09
N GLU A 3 16.85 -8.36 0.36
CA GLU A 3 15.66 -7.57 0.03
C GLU A 3 14.94 -7.15 1.30
N VAL A 4 14.03 -6.18 1.18
CA VAL A 4 13.22 -5.68 2.30
C VAL A 4 11.74 -5.76 1.96
N MET A 5 10.93 -6.21 2.93
CA MET A 5 9.47 -6.21 2.80
C MET A 5 8.93 -4.82 3.14
N CYS A 6 8.13 -4.24 2.24
CA CYS A 6 7.46 -2.96 2.45
C CYS A 6 5.95 -3.18 2.59
N VAL A 7 5.35 -2.67 3.66
CA VAL A 7 3.91 -2.71 3.88
C VAL A 7 3.36 -1.29 3.88
N ILE A 8 2.50 -0.99 2.91
CA ILE A 8 1.87 0.32 2.75
C ILE A 8 0.39 0.22 3.12
N LYS A 9 -0.13 1.24 3.82
CA LYS A 9 -1.56 1.36 4.15
C LYS A 9 -2.19 2.46 3.32
N THR A 10 -3.31 2.16 2.68
CA THR A 10 -4.05 3.11 1.85
C THR A 10 -5.49 2.63 1.66
N ARG A 11 -6.33 3.47 1.07
CA ARG A 11 -7.69 3.11 0.66
C ARG A 11 -7.68 2.24 -0.60
N ALA A 12 -8.63 1.32 -0.70
CA ALA A 12 -8.74 0.41 -1.85
C ALA A 12 -8.85 1.16 -3.19
N GLU A 13 -9.58 2.27 -3.23
CA GLU A 13 -9.74 3.13 -4.42
C GLU A 13 -8.43 3.75 -4.92
N ARG A 14 -7.42 3.90 -4.04
CA ARG A 14 -6.10 4.45 -4.38
C ARG A 14 -5.10 3.38 -4.85
N PHE A 15 -5.47 2.09 -4.77
CA PHE A 15 -4.55 1.00 -5.08
C PHE A 15 -3.95 1.11 -6.48
N GLU A 16 -4.76 1.38 -7.50
CA GLU A 16 -4.22 1.44 -8.87
C GLU A 16 -3.29 2.63 -9.13
N ALA A 17 -3.57 3.77 -8.48
CA ALA A 17 -2.66 4.91 -8.55
C ALA A 17 -1.32 4.58 -7.86
N LEU A 18 -1.39 3.96 -6.68
CA LEU A 18 -0.21 3.54 -5.91
C LEU A 18 0.60 2.47 -6.66
N ARG A 19 -0.05 1.45 -7.22
CA ARG A 19 0.61 0.37 -7.97
C ARG A 19 1.41 0.93 -9.14
N ARG A 20 0.83 1.87 -9.91
CA ARG A 20 1.55 2.55 -11.01
C ARG A 20 2.74 3.36 -10.50
N ALA A 21 2.56 4.11 -9.42
CA ALA A 21 3.65 4.91 -8.84
C ALA A 21 4.81 4.02 -8.38
N ILE A 22 4.53 2.91 -7.69
CA ILE A 22 5.53 1.94 -7.27
C ILE A 22 6.21 1.32 -8.49
N ALA A 23 5.45 0.78 -9.46
CA ALA A 23 6.01 0.15 -10.64
C ALA A 23 6.94 1.08 -11.43
N ASN A 24 6.62 2.37 -11.51
CA ASN A 24 7.44 3.37 -12.19
C ASN A 24 8.72 3.73 -11.41
N ALA A 25 8.71 3.63 -10.08
CA ALA A 25 9.82 4.01 -9.22
C ALA A 25 10.70 2.82 -8.79
N HIS A 26 10.20 1.59 -8.89
CA HIS A 26 10.88 0.40 -8.41
C HIS A 26 12.08 0.06 -9.32
N PRO A 27 13.22 -0.36 -8.78
CA PRO A 27 14.39 -0.77 -9.57
C PRO A 27 14.19 -2.06 -10.39
N TYR A 28 13.08 -2.78 -10.19
CA TYR A 28 12.82 -4.06 -10.85
C TYR A 28 11.85 -3.85 -12.00
N GLU A 29 12.07 -4.58 -13.10
CA GLU A 29 11.16 -4.58 -14.25
C GLU A 29 9.77 -5.15 -13.88
N VAL A 30 9.73 -6.14 -12.99
CA VAL A 30 8.50 -6.80 -12.52
C VAL A 30 8.51 -6.91 -10.99
N PRO A 31 8.13 -5.84 -10.26
CA PRO A 31 8.08 -5.87 -8.79
C PRO A 31 6.85 -6.63 -8.26
N GLU A 32 6.97 -7.25 -7.09
CA GLU A 32 5.83 -7.81 -6.35
C GLU A 32 4.98 -6.67 -5.75
N ILE A 33 3.71 -6.57 -6.16
CA ILE A 33 2.76 -5.59 -5.61
C ILE A 33 1.41 -6.27 -5.41
N ILE A 34 1.09 -6.61 -4.16
CA ILE A 34 -0.12 -7.35 -3.79
C ILE A 34 -0.93 -6.55 -2.76
N ALA A 35 -2.25 -6.48 -2.95
CA ALA A 35 -3.18 -5.89 -1.99
C ALA A 35 -3.77 -6.96 -1.06
N LEU A 36 -3.78 -6.69 0.25
CA LEU A 36 -4.44 -7.53 1.26
C LEU A 36 -5.53 -6.69 1.96
N PRO A 37 -6.81 -7.12 1.94
CA PRO A 37 -7.88 -6.38 2.58
C PRO A 37 -7.80 -6.45 4.10
N ILE A 38 -8.02 -5.31 4.78
CA ILE A 38 -8.14 -5.26 6.24
C ILE A 38 -9.59 -5.61 6.61
N ALA A 39 -9.82 -6.79 7.20
CA ALA A 39 -11.15 -7.24 7.58
C ALA A 39 -11.66 -6.62 8.89
N ALA A 40 -10.75 -6.29 9.82
CA ALA A 40 -11.05 -5.63 11.08
C ALA A 40 -9.80 -4.91 11.61
N GLY A 41 -9.98 -3.87 12.45
CA GLY A 41 -8.88 -3.12 13.05
C GLY A 41 -9.35 -2.19 14.17
N HIS A 42 -8.40 -1.63 14.92
CA HIS A 42 -8.68 -0.65 15.96
C HIS A 42 -9.19 0.66 15.33
N LYS A 43 -10.47 1.01 15.57
CA LYS A 43 -11.16 2.12 14.89
C LYS A 43 -10.38 3.45 14.88
N PRO A 44 -9.84 3.96 16.00
CA PRO A 44 -9.05 5.20 15.98
C PRO A 44 -7.81 5.15 15.07
N TYR A 45 -7.19 3.97 14.90
CA TYR A 45 -6.04 3.81 14.03
C TYR A 45 -6.45 3.78 12.55
N LEU A 46 -7.58 3.15 12.23
CA LEU A 46 -8.11 3.16 10.87
C LEU A 46 -8.55 4.58 10.47
N ASP A 47 -9.15 5.33 11.40
CA ASP A 47 -9.52 6.73 11.19
C ASP A 47 -8.28 7.60 10.92
N TRP A 48 -7.21 7.40 11.69
CA TRP A 48 -5.95 8.10 11.46
C TRP A 48 -5.34 7.77 10.09
N ILE A 49 -5.39 6.50 9.64
CA ILE A 49 -4.97 6.14 8.27
C ILE A 49 -5.84 6.89 7.26
N ASP A 50 -7.15 6.85 7.45
CA ASP A 50 -8.11 7.49 6.56
C ASP A 50 -7.86 8.99 6.42
N ASP A 51 -7.57 9.70 7.51
CA ASP A 51 -7.20 11.12 7.52
C ASP A 51 -5.89 11.37 6.75
N CYS A 52 -4.91 10.47 6.88
CA CYS A 52 -3.61 10.59 6.18
C CYS A 52 -3.71 10.39 4.66
N VAL A 53 -4.76 9.71 4.18
CA VAL A 53 -4.93 9.37 2.76
C VAL A 53 -6.23 9.92 2.17
N SER A 54 -6.88 10.85 2.88
CA SER A 54 -8.04 11.59 2.39
C SER A 54 -7.67 12.50 1.23
#